data_AF-A0A0T6BCI3-F1
#
_entry.id   AF-A0A0T6BCI3-F1
#
_cell.length_a   1.000
_cell.length_b   1.000
_cell.length_c   1.000
_cell.angle_alpha   90.00
_cell.angle_beta   90.00
_cell.angle_gamma   90.00
#
_symmetry.space_group_name_H-M   'P 1'
#
loop_
_entity.id
_entity.type
_entity.pdbx_description
1 polymer ?
#
loop_
_entity_poly.entity_id
_entity_poly.type
_entity_poly.pdbx_seq_one_letter_code
_entity_poly.pdbx_strand_id
1 'polypeptide(L)'
;MLENVLKHKTPSIGDRIECSGHLGTIKYVGPVDGYSSTWLGIDWDDSERGKHDGNVNGKRYFTASHPKSGSFVRPEKVQLGQTTISAITSRYGRHDDELTAKFHEQQLLSI
;
A
#
# COMPACT_ATOMS: atom_id res chain seq x y z
N MET A 1 9.14 -14.79 20.77
CA MET A 1 8.82 -13.37 21.09
C MET A 1 9.62 -12.43 20.18
N LEU A 2 9.65 -12.70 18.87
CA LEU A 2 10.45 -11.96 17.88
C LEU A 2 9.73 -11.89 16.52
N GLU A 3 8.43 -11.63 16.50
CA GLU A 3 7.75 -11.31 15.24
C GLU A 3 6.70 -10.24 15.50
N ASN A 4 7.12 -8.97 15.45
CA ASN A 4 6.22 -7.82 15.34
C ASN A 4 7.01 -6.52 15.18
N VAL A 5 7.66 -6.27 14.02
CA VAL A 5 7.82 -4.89 13.51
C VAL A 5 8.02 -4.88 11.97
N LEU A 6 7.20 -5.60 11.20
CA LEU A 6 6.89 -5.08 9.87
C LEU A 6 5.94 -3.91 10.11
N LYS A 7 6.49 -2.71 10.32
CA LYS A 7 5.71 -1.47 10.43
C LYS A 7 4.71 -1.46 9.27
N HIS A 8 3.43 -1.69 9.56
CA HIS A 8 2.39 -1.41 8.59
C HIS A 8 2.54 0.06 8.22
N LYS A 9 2.94 0.31 6.97
CA LYS A 9 3.06 1.66 6.44
C LYS A 9 1.73 2.36 6.70
N THR A 10 1.75 3.51 7.36
CA THR A 10 0.53 4.30 7.56
C THR A 10 0.14 4.91 6.20
N PRO A 11 -1.12 4.79 5.75
CA PRO A 11 -1.57 5.40 4.51
C PRO A 11 -1.35 6.91 4.52
N SER A 12 -0.73 7.44 3.47
CA SER A 12 -0.44 8.86 3.32
C SER A 12 -0.87 9.36 1.95
N ILE A 13 -1.13 10.68 1.84
CA ILE A 13 -1.50 11.29 0.55
C ILE A 13 -0.38 11.05 -0.46
N GLY A 14 -0.77 10.64 -1.67
CA GLY A 14 0.15 10.26 -2.75
C GLY A 14 0.45 8.77 -2.82
N ASP A 15 0.15 8.00 -1.77
CA ASP A 15 0.35 6.56 -1.81
C ASP A 15 -0.53 5.88 -2.86
N ARG A 16 0.08 4.90 -3.54
CA ARG A 16 -0.60 3.97 -4.43
C ARG A 16 -1.18 2.83 -3.62
N ILE A 17 -2.45 2.53 -3.88
CA ILE A 17 -3.18 1.46 -3.21
C ILE A 17 -3.81 0.52 -4.21
N GLU A 18 -4.11 -0.69 -3.72
CA GLU A 18 -5.00 -1.64 -4.34
C GLU A 18 -6.19 -1.89 -3.41
N CYS A 19 -7.39 -1.99 -3.96
CA CYS A 19 -8.60 -2.35 -3.22
C CYS A 19 -9.52 -3.19 -4.10
N SER A 20 -9.63 -4.48 -3.79
CA SER A 20 -10.47 -5.44 -4.51
C SER A 20 -10.14 -5.52 -6.00
N GLY A 21 -8.85 -5.53 -6.35
CA GLY A 21 -8.34 -5.58 -7.73
C GLY A 21 -8.23 -4.22 -8.43
N HIS A 22 -8.68 -3.13 -7.80
CA HIS A 22 -8.63 -1.79 -8.39
C HIS A 22 -7.50 -0.96 -7.81
N LEU A 23 -6.76 -0.28 -8.69
CA LEU A 23 -5.66 0.58 -8.33
C LEU A 23 -6.11 2.05 -8.23
N GLY A 24 -5.53 2.77 -7.28
CA GLY A 24 -5.79 4.20 -7.11
C GLY A 24 -4.73 4.92 -6.28
N THR A 25 -4.90 6.23 -6.15
CA THR A 25 -4.02 7.10 -5.36
C THR A 25 -4.79 7.72 -4.20
N ILE A 26 -4.19 7.74 -3.02
CA ILE A 26 -4.73 8.49 -1.88
C ILE A 26 -4.59 10.00 -2.17
N LYS A 27 -5.70 10.73 -2.18
CA LYS A 27 -5.77 12.19 -2.31
C LYS A 27 -6.18 12.89 -1.00
N TYR A 28 -6.73 12.15 -0.04
CA TYR A 28 -7.17 12.68 1.24
C TYR A 28 -7.03 11.62 2.34
N VAL A 29 -6.65 12.06 3.55
CA VAL A 29 -6.66 11.23 4.77
C VAL A 29 -7.27 12.06 5.89
N GLY A 30 -8.41 11.64 6.43
CA GLY A 30 -9.07 12.39 7.50
C GLY A 30 -10.55 12.07 7.72
N PRO A 31 -11.24 12.83 8.59
CA PRO A 31 -12.67 12.67 8.84
C PRO A 31 -13.52 13.12 7.63
N VAL A 32 -14.71 12.56 7.49
CA VAL A 32 -15.70 12.96 6.48
C VAL A 32 -17.00 13.29 7.19
N ASP A 33 -17.58 14.45 6.89
CA ASP A 33 -18.79 14.94 7.54
C ASP A 33 -19.93 13.92 7.43
N GLY A 34 -20.59 13.63 8.55
CA GLY A 34 -21.63 12.60 8.64
C GLY A 34 -21.12 11.17 8.87
N TYR A 35 -19.80 10.96 8.91
CA TYR A 35 -19.20 9.64 9.16
C TYR A 35 -18.21 9.68 10.33
N SER A 36 -18.19 8.63 11.13
CA SER A 36 -17.21 8.47 12.19
C SER A 36 -15.86 7.96 11.64
N SER A 37 -14.78 8.27 12.36
CA SER A 37 -13.41 7.81 12.12
C SER A 37 -12.77 8.31 10.83
N THR A 38 -11.49 7.99 10.64
CA THR A 38 -10.70 8.37 9.46
C THR A 38 -11.15 7.61 8.21
N TRP A 39 -11.09 8.31 7.08
CA TRP A 39 -11.32 7.81 5.74
C TRP A 39 -10.18 8.19 4.81
N LEU A 40 -9.98 7.39 3.78
CA LEU A 40 -9.08 7.67 2.68
C LEU A 40 -9.91 8.12 1.48
N GLY A 41 -9.66 9.34 1.00
CA GLY A 41 -10.17 9.77 -0.30
C GLY A 41 -9.25 9.22 -1.39
N ILE A 42 -9.77 8.35 -2.24
CA ILE A 42 -9.06 7.68 -3.31
C ILE A 42 -9.51 8.27 -4.64
N ASP A 43 -8.55 8.54 -5.52
CA ASP A 43 -8.76 8.77 -6.94
C ASP A 43 -8.33 7.50 -7.69
N TRP A 44 -9.30 6.77 -8.23
CA TRP A 44 -9.10 5.51 -8.94
C TRP A 44 -8.49 5.76 -10.32
N ASP A 45 -7.68 4.81 -10.79
CA ASP A 45 -7.15 4.86 -12.16
C ASP A 45 -8.24 4.61 -13.22
N ASP A 46 -9.24 3.80 -12.87
CA ASP A 46 -10.46 3.62 -13.67
C ASP A 46 -11.45 4.75 -13.37
N SER A 47 -11.77 5.54 -14.39
CA SER A 47 -12.60 6.73 -14.26
C SER A 47 -14.03 6.45 -13.81
N GLU A 48 -14.56 5.24 -14.04
CA GLU A 48 -15.94 4.87 -13.69
C GLU A 48 -16.04 4.08 -12.38
N ARG A 49 -14.92 3.75 -11.74
CA ARG A 49 -14.90 2.90 -10.53
C ARG A 49 -15.42 3.60 -9.27
N GLY A 50 -15.27 4.91 -9.19
CA GLY A 50 -15.64 5.67 -8.00
C GLY A 50 -17.11 6.12 -8.01
N LYS A 51 -17.38 7.20 -7.29
CA LYS A 51 -18.73 7.71 -7.03
C LYS A 51 -18.85 9.23 -7.22
N HIS A 52 -17.75 9.95 -7.08
CA HIS A 52 -17.74 11.41 -7.02
C HIS A 52 -16.39 11.96 -7.51
N ASP A 53 -16.28 13.27 -7.59
CA ASP A 53 -15.08 14.00 -8.03
C ASP A 53 -14.21 14.52 -6.85
N GLY A 54 -14.56 14.08 -5.63
CA GLY A 54 -13.94 14.50 -4.37
C GLY A 54 -14.76 15.53 -3.58
N ASN A 55 -15.92 15.95 -4.11
CA ASN A 55 -16.98 16.61 -3.36
C ASN A 55 -17.98 15.58 -2.81
N VAL A 56 -18.32 15.69 -1.52
CA VAL A 56 -19.42 14.95 -0.90
C VAL A 56 -20.29 15.92 -0.12
N ASN A 57 -21.60 15.91 -0.42
CA ASN A 57 -22.61 16.75 0.22
C ASN A 57 -22.28 18.25 0.22
N GLY A 58 -21.72 18.76 -0.89
CA GLY A 58 -21.40 20.18 -1.08
C GLY A 58 -20.04 20.60 -0.52
N LYS A 59 -19.32 19.73 0.17
CA LYS A 59 -17.98 19.99 0.69
C LYS A 59 -16.92 19.28 -0.13
N ARG A 60 -15.88 20.02 -0.57
CA ARG A 60 -14.74 19.46 -1.28
C ARG A 60 -13.66 19.01 -0.30
N TYR A 61 -13.26 17.75 -0.42
CA TYR A 61 -12.18 17.14 0.37
C TYR A 61 -10.92 16.96 -0.46
N PHE A 62 -11.08 16.63 -1.74
CA PHE A 62 -10.00 16.52 -2.71
C PHE A 62 -10.54 16.80 -4.13
N THR A 63 -9.65 16.82 -5.11
CA THR A 63 -10.00 16.87 -6.54
C THR A 63 -9.56 15.57 -7.19
N ALA A 64 -10.52 14.77 -7.64
CA ALA A 64 -10.28 13.58 -8.42
C ALA A 64 -9.99 13.95 -9.88
N SER A 65 -9.31 13.05 -10.61
CA SER A 65 -8.99 13.24 -12.02
C SER A 65 -10.21 13.21 -12.94
N HIS A 66 -11.25 12.45 -12.57
CA HIS A 66 -12.51 12.35 -13.31
C HIS A 66 -13.73 12.55 -12.40
N PRO A 67 -14.91 12.93 -12.97
CA PRO A 67 -16.12 13.20 -12.18
C PRO A 67 -16.60 12.03 -11.31
N LYS A 68 -16.19 10.80 -11.63
CA LYS A 68 -16.56 9.58 -10.92
C LYS A 68 -15.37 8.74 -10.48
N SER A 69 -14.12 9.21 -10.59
CA SER A 69 -12.97 8.41 -10.15
C SER A 69 -12.75 8.48 -8.63
N GLY A 70 -13.40 9.38 -7.91
CA GLY A 70 -13.24 9.57 -6.48
C GLY A 70 -14.08 8.60 -5.63
N SER A 71 -13.53 8.12 -4.51
CA SER A 71 -14.27 7.40 -3.46
C SER A 71 -13.70 7.65 -2.08
N PHE A 72 -14.52 7.50 -1.04
CA PHE A 72 -14.03 7.31 0.32
C PHE A 72 -13.99 5.83 0.70
N VAL A 73 -12.83 5.38 1.17
CA VAL A 73 -12.57 3.98 1.56
C VAL A 73 -12.00 3.95 2.97
N ARG A 74 -12.36 2.90 3.71
CA ARG A 74 -11.82 2.63 5.04
C ARG A 74 -10.36 2.17 4.95
N PRO A 75 -9.44 2.65 5.81
CA PRO A 75 -8.03 2.27 5.77
C PRO A 75 -7.80 0.75 5.78
N GLU A 76 -8.66 -0.02 6.45
CA GLU A 76 -8.51 -1.47 6.57
C GLU A 76 -8.86 -2.22 5.28
N LYS A 77 -9.47 -1.55 4.29
CA LYS A 77 -9.86 -2.15 3.01
C LYS A 77 -8.83 -1.93 1.90
N VAL A 78 -7.80 -1.14 2.15
CA VAL A 78 -6.77 -0.85 1.13
C VAL A 78 -5.50 -1.63 1.43
N GLN A 79 -4.89 -2.15 0.38
CA GLN A 79 -3.54 -2.69 0.41
C GLN A 79 -2.59 -1.61 -0.09
N LEU A 80 -1.63 -1.22 0.76
CA LEU A 80 -0.59 -0.27 0.37
C LEU A 80 0.48 -0.97 -0.45
N GLY A 81 0.94 -0.30 -1.50
CA GLY A 81 2.13 -0.75 -2.21
C GLY A 81 3.33 -0.87 -1.27
N GLN A 82 4.12 -1.93 -1.46
CA GLN A 82 5.39 -2.11 -0.77
C GLN A 82 6.50 -1.27 -1.43
N THR A 83 7.48 -0.84 -0.64
CA THR A 83 8.64 -0.12 -1.19
C THR A 83 9.44 -1.03 -2.14
N THR A 84 10.17 -0.43 -3.08
CA THR A 84 11.05 -1.18 -3.99
C THR A 84 12.04 -2.08 -3.24
N ILE A 85 12.62 -1.56 -2.14
CA ILE A 85 13.52 -2.35 -1.29
C ILE A 85 12.77 -3.53 -0.68
N SER A 86 11.58 -3.31 -0.08
CA SER A 86 10.78 -4.40 0.50
C SER A 86 10.41 -5.45 -0.56
N ALA A 87 10.03 -5.02 -1.76
CA ALA A 87 9.72 -5.92 -2.87
C ALA A 87 10.92 -6.75 -3.31
N ILE A 88 12.08 -6.10 -3.46
CA ILE A 88 13.32 -6.76 -3.87
C ILE A 88 13.77 -7.73 -2.79
N THR A 89 13.79 -7.31 -1.52
CA THR A 89 14.13 -8.17 -0.39
C THR A 89 13.16 -9.35 -0.28
N SER A 90 11.85 -9.14 -0.45
CA SER A 90 10.88 -10.24 -0.39
C SER A 90 11.03 -11.23 -1.54
N ARG A 91 11.41 -10.78 -2.75
CA ARG A 91 11.48 -11.63 -3.95
C ARG A 91 12.86 -12.24 -4.20
N TYR A 92 13.92 -11.57 -3.77
CA TYR A 92 15.31 -11.90 -4.06
C TYR A 92 16.23 -11.87 -2.84
N GLY A 93 15.73 -11.48 -1.66
CA GLY A 93 16.44 -11.70 -0.40
C GLY A 93 16.67 -13.20 -0.27
N ARG A 94 17.94 -13.60 -0.29
CA ARG A 94 18.32 -15.01 -0.27
C ARG A 94 17.68 -15.67 0.95
N HIS A 95 17.03 -16.82 0.74
CA HIS A 95 16.93 -17.81 1.81
C HIS A 95 18.37 -18.23 2.10
N ASP A 96 18.91 -17.81 3.24
CA ASP A 96 20.30 -18.06 3.59
C ASP A 96 20.60 -19.58 3.56
N ASP A 97 21.65 -19.91 2.80
CA ASP A 97 22.77 -20.74 3.23
C ASP A 97 22.66 -22.27 3.34
N GLU A 98 22.13 -22.96 2.33
CA GLU A 98 22.56 -24.36 2.10
C GLU A 98 23.75 -24.47 1.12
N LEU A 99 24.03 -23.42 0.34
CA LEU A 99 25.22 -23.35 -0.51
C LEU A 99 26.44 -22.78 0.21
N THR A 100 26.26 -21.73 1.03
CA THR A 100 27.37 -21.03 1.72
C THR A 100 28.06 -21.94 2.75
N ALA A 101 27.32 -22.82 3.42
CA ALA A 101 27.88 -23.80 4.35
C ALA A 101 28.77 -24.85 3.65
N LYS A 102 28.44 -25.25 2.42
CA LYS A 102 29.20 -26.30 1.68
C LYS A 102 30.52 -25.80 1.11
N PHE A 103 30.64 -24.50 0.83
CA PHE A 103 31.89 -23.92 0.32
C PHE A 103 32.99 -23.80 1.39
N HIS A 104 32.65 -23.66 2.68
CA HIS A 104 33.65 -23.61 3.76
C HIS A 104 34.17 -25.01 4.13
N GLU A 105 33.33 -26.04 4.06
CA GLU A 105 33.68 -27.40 4.48
C GLU A 105 34.66 -28.09 3.50
N GLN A 106 34.54 -27.83 2.20
CA GLN A 106 35.47 -28.37 1.19
C GLN A 106 36.86 -27.70 1.19
N GLN A 107 37.00 -26.51 1.78
CA GLN A 107 38.29 -25.81 1.86
C GLN A 107 39.09 -26.17 3.13
N LEU A 108 38.44 -26.73 4.16
CA LEU A 108 39.09 -27.20 5.40
C LEU A 108 39.56 -28.66 5.32
N LEU A 109 38.99 -29.48 4.44
CA LEU A 109 39.38 -30.89 4.24
C LEU A 109 40.55 -31.10 3.27
N SER A 110 41.15 -30.01 2.76
CA SER A 110 42.27 -30.05 1.80
C SER A 110 43.60 -29.51 2.36
N ILE A 111 43.70 -29.37 3.69
CA ILE A 111 44.95 -29.06 4.43
C ILE A 111 45.29 -30.26 5.31
#